data_AF-A0A9W8ZGT1-F1
#
_entry.id   AF-A0A9W8ZGT1-F1
#
_cell.length_a   1.000
_cell.length_b   1.000
_cell.length_c   1.000
_cell.angle_alpha   90.00
_cell.angle_beta   90.00
_cell.angle_gamma   90.00
#
_symmetry.space_group_name_H-M   'P 1'
#
loop_
_entity.id
_entity.type
_entity.pdbx_description
1 polymer ?
#
loop_
_entity_poly.entity_id
_entity_poly.type
_entity_poly.pdbx_seq_one_letter_code
_entity_poly.pdbx_strand_id
1 'polypeptide(L)'
;MVKMAIMCGFTVPNDLKAFLDDESGASDGLEFTFPYYGVSRSFLRAHDKINGFLTNFGGSRTPEQEEELDAFELQLYLDFPGLPQQAGPSATASPKNSVVIHHTSTAFYYAGLVFFQRSVRDAPVAAVQDLVELGLQELESIDQAGQGALGCLMLWPVLILGAECGESALQQRMRDWFQAQRRLGFRNLVVLEDLVATVWRARAASGANETDADWRRFIAQARYDVFRL
;
A
#
# COMPACT_ATOMS: atom_id res chain seq x y z
N MET A 1 9.16 -7.90 13.29
CA MET A 1 10.09 -7.92 12.14
C MET A 1 9.54 -8.69 10.95
N VAL A 2 8.95 -9.88 11.13
CA VAL A 2 8.39 -10.69 10.03
C VAL A 2 7.36 -9.93 9.15
N LYS A 3 6.44 -9.18 9.75
CA LYS A 3 5.41 -8.40 9.02
C LYS A 3 6.01 -7.37 8.05
N MET A 4 7.03 -6.63 8.50
CA MET A 4 7.77 -5.70 7.63
C MET A 4 8.52 -6.43 6.52
N ALA A 5 9.09 -7.61 6.81
CA ALA A 5 9.77 -8.40 5.79
C ALA A 5 8.81 -8.80 4.66
N ILE A 6 7.59 -9.22 4.99
CA ILE A 6 6.52 -9.53 4.02
C ILE A 6 6.16 -8.29 3.18
N MET A 7 5.93 -7.13 3.81
CA MET A 7 5.58 -5.90 3.09
C MET A 7 6.71 -5.38 2.18
N CYS A 8 7.96 -5.63 2.55
CA CYS A 8 9.13 -5.23 1.76
C CYS A 8 9.55 -6.29 0.72
N GLY A 9 8.77 -7.36 0.52
CA GLY A 9 9.04 -8.37 -0.49
C GLY A 9 10.19 -9.34 -0.15
N PHE A 10 10.62 -9.40 1.11
CA PHE A 10 11.65 -10.36 1.52
C PHE A 10 11.05 -11.76 1.65
N THR A 11 11.78 -12.77 1.18
CA THR A 11 11.40 -14.18 1.39
C THR A 11 11.47 -14.52 2.87
N VAL A 12 10.32 -14.82 3.47
CA VAL A 12 10.22 -15.25 4.86
C VAL A 12 10.02 -16.77 4.92
N PRO A 13 10.76 -17.51 5.77
CA PRO A 13 10.51 -18.93 6.04
C PRO A 13 9.07 -19.24 6.51
N ASN A 14 8.51 -20.38 6.10
CA ASN A 14 7.10 -20.72 6.36
C ASN A 14 6.77 -20.89 7.85
N ASP A 15 7.71 -21.37 8.65
CA ASP A 15 7.57 -21.48 10.11
C ASP A 15 7.33 -20.11 10.77
N LEU A 16 7.97 -19.06 10.24
CA LEU A 16 7.76 -17.69 10.70
C LEU A 16 6.47 -17.05 10.17
N LYS A 17 5.82 -17.69 9.19
CA LYS A 17 4.54 -17.26 8.59
C LYS A 17 3.32 -17.98 9.16
N ALA A 18 3.50 -18.94 10.07
CA ALA A 18 2.39 -19.72 10.65
C ALA A 18 1.28 -18.85 11.27
N PHE A 19 1.61 -17.66 11.78
CA PHE A 19 0.62 -16.71 12.31
C PHE A 19 -0.36 -16.19 11.25
N LEU A 20 -0.01 -16.25 9.97
CA LEU A 20 -0.92 -15.89 8.88
C LEU A 20 -2.05 -16.90 8.75
N ASP A 21 -1.90 -18.13 9.25
CA ASP A 21 -2.85 -19.24 9.11
C ASP A 21 -3.47 -19.72 10.44
N ASP A 22 -3.09 -19.09 11.54
CA ASP A 22 -3.65 -19.30 12.87
C ASP A 22 -5.14 -18.92 13.00
N GLU A 23 -6.09 -19.83 12.83
CA GLU A 23 -7.53 -19.53 13.00
C GLU A 23 -7.97 -19.34 14.47
N SER A 24 -7.06 -19.39 15.45
CA SER A 24 -7.40 -19.25 16.88
C SER A 24 -7.78 -17.83 17.30
N GLY A 25 -7.62 -16.84 16.42
CA GLY A 25 -7.89 -15.43 16.68
C GLY A 25 -6.80 -14.72 17.51
N ALA A 26 -5.70 -15.40 17.86
CA ALA A 26 -4.59 -14.80 18.61
C ALA A 26 -3.85 -13.68 17.83
N SER A 27 -4.10 -13.58 16.53
CA SER A 27 -3.59 -12.54 15.64
C SER A 27 -4.67 -11.57 15.14
N ASP A 28 -5.88 -11.62 15.70
CA ASP A 28 -6.95 -10.67 15.39
C ASP A 28 -6.65 -9.31 16.04
N GLY A 29 -7.02 -8.22 15.35
CA GLY A 29 -6.80 -6.87 15.83
C GLY A 29 -5.38 -6.32 15.60
N LEU A 30 -4.63 -6.92 14.68
CA LEU A 30 -3.34 -6.40 14.22
C LEU A 30 -3.43 -4.95 13.75
N GLU A 31 -4.52 -4.62 13.08
CA GLU A 31 -4.89 -3.30 12.58
C GLU A 31 -5.06 -2.23 13.69
N PHE A 32 -5.12 -2.64 14.96
CA PHE A 32 -5.16 -1.74 16.13
C PHE A 32 -3.81 -1.61 16.84
N THR A 33 -2.78 -2.36 16.42
CA THR A 33 -1.47 -2.37 17.09
C THR A 33 -0.48 -1.44 16.42
N PHE A 34 0.23 -0.61 17.19
CA PHE A 34 1.38 0.15 16.68
C PHE A 34 2.52 -0.81 16.26
N PRO A 35 3.23 -0.57 15.13
CA PRO A 35 3.02 0.47 14.12
C PRO A 35 1.99 0.12 13.03
N TYR A 36 1.37 -1.05 13.10
CA TYR A 36 0.49 -1.64 12.09
C TYR A 36 -0.96 -1.18 12.19
N TYR A 37 -1.19 0.12 12.28
CA TYR A 37 -2.56 0.63 12.18
C TYR A 37 -3.11 0.32 10.78
N GLY A 38 -4.30 -0.28 10.72
CA GLY A 38 -4.99 -0.60 9.47
C GLY A 38 -4.44 -1.79 8.67
N VAL A 39 -3.32 -2.39 9.06
CA VAL A 39 -2.78 -3.57 8.38
C VAL A 39 -3.40 -4.83 8.99
N SER A 40 -4.41 -5.38 8.33
CA SER A 40 -5.05 -6.62 8.74
C SER A 40 -4.17 -7.84 8.45
N ARG A 41 -4.52 -8.96 9.08
CA ARG A 41 -3.90 -10.24 8.74
C ARG A 41 -4.22 -10.70 7.32
N SER A 42 -5.45 -10.50 6.86
CA SER A 42 -5.85 -10.82 5.48
C SER A 42 -4.99 -10.06 4.47
N PHE A 43 -4.71 -8.78 4.74
CA PHE A 43 -3.80 -7.98 3.92
C PHE A 43 -2.38 -8.57 3.89
N LEU A 44 -1.81 -8.96 5.04
CA LEU A 44 -0.46 -9.56 5.07
C LEU A 44 -0.40 -10.90 4.33
N ARG A 45 -1.44 -11.73 4.44
CA ARG A 45 -1.56 -13.00 3.70
C ARG A 45 -1.65 -12.75 2.20
N ALA A 46 -2.46 -11.78 1.78
CA ALA A 46 -2.54 -11.35 0.39
C ALA A 46 -1.18 -10.87 -0.12
N HIS A 47 -0.46 -10.08 0.68
CA HIS A 47 0.87 -9.59 0.32
C HIS A 47 1.91 -10.71 0.17
N ASP A 48 1.90 -11.72 1.06
CA ASP A 48 2.77 -12.89 0.93
C ASP A 48 2.48 -13.67 -0.36
N LYS A 49 1.20 -13.84 -0.72
CA LYS A 49 0.80 -14.45 -2.00
C LYS A 49 1.30 -13.64 -3.21
N ILE A 50 1.13 -12.31 -3.19
CA ILE A 50 1.63 -11.41 -4.23
C ILE A 50 3.14 -11.59 -4.42
N ASN A 51 3.91 -11.61 -3.32
CA ASN A 51 5.35 -11.85 -3.38
C ASN A 51 5.67 -13.22 -3.98
N GLY A 52 4.91 -14.25 -3.62
CA GLY A 52 5.03 -15.59 -4.22
C GLY A 52 4.81 -15.58 -5.73
N PHE A 53 3.80 -14.86 -6.22
CA PHE A 53 3.58 -14.69 -7.66
C PHE A 53 4.74 -13.97 -8.33
N LEU A 54 5.26 -12.89 -7.73
CA LEU A 54 6.41 -12.16 -8.26
C LEU A 54 7.68 -13.02 -8.36
N THR A 55 7.87 -13.99 -7.47
CA THR A 55 9.01 -14.92 -7.54
C THR A 55 8.77 -16.08 -8.49
N ASN A 56 7.54 -16.57 -8.59
CA ASN A 56 7.23 -17.83 -9.29
C ASN A 56 6.81 -17.61 -10.75
N PHE A 57 6.28 -16.44 -11.10
CA PHE A 57 5.80 -16.13 -12.44
C PHE A 57 6.86 -15.34 -13.21
N GLY A 58 7.80 -16.08 -13.80
CA GLY A 58 8.78 -15.53 -14.76
C GLY A 58 8.46 -15.97 -16.19
N GLY A 59 8.24 -15.01 -17.09
CA GLY A 59 7.97 -15.29 -18.51
C GLY A 59 6.49 -15.34 -18.87
N SER A 60 6.12 -16.17 -19.86
CA SER A 60 4.72 -16.35 -20.28
C SER A 60 3.97 -17.21 -19.27
N ARG A 61 2.84 -16.72 -18.75
CA ARG A 61 1.99 -17.45 -17.79
C ARG A 61 1.23 -18.57 -18.49
N THR A 62 1.00 -19.68 -17.78
CA THR A 62 0.13 -20.77 -18.25
C THR A 62 -1.34 -20.42 -17.99
N PRO A 63 -2.30 -21.06 -18.70
CA PRO A 63 -3.72 -20.84 -18.45
C PRO A 63 -4.13 -21.10 -16.99
N GLU A 64 -3.54 -22.10 -16.34
CA GLU A 64 -3.81 -22.42 -14.93
C GLU A 64 -3.31 -21.33 -13.99
N GLN A 65 -2.18 -20.69 -14.32
CA GLN A 65 -1.66 -19.56 -13.56
C GLN A 65 -2.54 -18.31 -13.72
N GLU A 66 -3.10 -18.08 -14.91
CA GLU A 66 -4.07 -16.99 -15.10
C GLU A 66 -5.37 -17.24 -14.33
N GLU A 67 -5.88 -18.48 -14.31
CA GLU A 67 -7.06 -18.83 -13.49
C GLU A 67 -6.80 -18.64 -11.99
N GLU A 68 -5.61 -19.01 -11.51
CA GLU A 68 -5.20 -18.75 -10.12
C GLU A 68 -5.16 -17.24 -9.82
N LEU A 69 -4.63 -16.43 -10.74
CA LEU A 69 -4.60 -14.98 -10.60
C LEU A 69 -6.01 -14.37 -10.60
N ASP A 70 -6.91 -14.84 -11.45
CA ASP A 70 -8.31 -14.39 -11.51
C ASP A 70 -9.04 -14.71 -10.20
N ALA A 71 -8.85 -15.92 -9.67
CA ALA A 71 -9.44 -16.32 -8.40
C ALA A 71 -8.88 -15.49 -7.23
N PHE A 72 -7.57 -15.23 -7.23
CA PHE A 72 -6.93 -14.39 -6.21
C PHE A 72 -7.38 -12.93 -6.30
N GLU A 73 -7.51 -12.38 -7.50
CA GLU A 73 -8.00 -11.02 -7.71
C GLU A 73 -9.43 -10.85 -7.20
N LEU A 74 -10.32 -11.82 -7.48
CA LEU A 74 -11.67 -11.82 -6.91
C LEU A 74 -11.63 -11.86 -5.38
N GLN A 75 -10.74 -12.67 -4.79
CA GLN A 75 -10.55 -12.71 -3.34
C GLN A 75 -10.11 -11.34 -2.80
N LEU A 76 -9.15 -10.67 -3.46
CA LEU A 76 -8.73 -9.32 -3.06
C LEU A 76 -9.92 -8.35 -3.07
N TYR A 77 -10.80 -8.40 -4.08
CA TYR A 77 -11.98 -7.53 -4.10
C TYR A 77 -12.96 -7.84 -2.95
N LEU A 78 -13.16 -9.12 -2.62
CA LEU A 78 -14.05 -9.55 -1.55
C LEU A 78 -13.52 -9.21 -0.14
N ASP A 79 -12.20 -9.09 0.02
CA ASP A 79 -11.53 -8.75 1.29
C ASP A 79 -11.57 -7.23 1.59
N PHE A 80 -12.57 -6.50 1.08
CA PHE A 80 -12.74 -5.07 1.34
C PHE A 80 -12.86 -4.78 2.86
N PRO A 81 -12.16 -3.76 3.40
CA PRO A 81 -12.20 -3.45 4.82
C PRO A 81 -13.62 -3.17 5.32
N GLY A 82 -14.02 -3.86 6.39
CA GLY A 82 -15.30 -3.66 7.04
C GLY A 82 -15.47 -2.23 7.57
N LEU A 83 -16.73 -1.83 7.75
CA LEU A 83 -17.09 -0.53 8.32
C LEU A 83 -16.47 -0.36 9.73
N PRO A 84 -16.18 0.89 10.16
CA PRO A 84 -15.69 1.15 11.50
C PRO A 84 -16.64 0.52 12.52
N GLN A 85 -16.13 -0.37 13.37
CA GLN A 85 -16.93 -0.92 14.46
C GLN A 85 -17.38 0.24 15.34
N GLN A 86 -18.70 0.43 15.48
CA GLN A 86 -19.22 1.30 16.51
C GLN A 86 -18.83 0.67 17.85
N ALA A 87 -18.01 1.39 18.61
CA ALA A 87 -17.59 0.99 19.94
C ALA A 87 -18.83 0.50 20.73
N GLY A 88 -18.90 -0.81 20.99
CA GLY A 88 -19.82 -1.32 21.99
C GLY A 88 -19.53 -0.62 23.34
N PRO A 89 -20.45 -0.66 24.31
CA PRO A 89 -20.33 0.07 25.57
C PRO A 89 -19.08 -0.24 26.42
N SER A 90 -18.26 -1.22 26.03
CA SER A 90 -16.99 -1.60 26.67
C SER A 90 -15.72 -1.29 25.86
N ALA A 91 -15.81 -0.70 24.66
CA ALA A 91 -14.62 -0.43 23.84
C ALA A 91 -13.97 0.91 24.25
N THR A 92 -12.71 0.82 24.69
CA THR A 92 -11.87 1.94 25.14
C THR A 92 -11.28 2.77 23.97
N ALA A 93 -11.62 2.44 22.72
CA ALA A 93 -11.14 3.15 21.55
C ALA A 93 -11.96 4.42 21.33
N SER A 94 -11.27 5.56 21.20
CA SER A 94 -11.93 6.81 20.83
C SER A 94 -12.58 6.66 19.43
N PRO A 95 -13.79 7.18 19.19
CA PRO A 95 -14.43 7.13 17.86
C PRO A 95 -13.58 7.76 16.74
N LYS A 96 -12.68 8.69 17.07
CA LYS A 96 -11.73 9.26 16.09
C LYS A 96 -10.70 8.23 15.66
N ASN A 97 -10.23 7.38 16.58
CA ASN A 97 -9.23 6.36 16.28
C ASN A 97 -9.83 5.27 15.37
N SER A 98 -11.08 4.87 15.56
CA SER A 98 -11.72 3.86 14.70
C SER A 98 -11.93 4.35 13.27
N VAL A 99 -12.30 5.63 13.10
CA VAL A 99 -12.41 6.27 11.78
C VAL A 99 -11.05 6.32 11.07
N VAL A 100 -10.01 6.78 11.76
CA VAL A 100 -8.64 6.81 11.22
C VAL A 100 -8.18 5.42 10.81
N ILE A 101 -8.40 4.41 11.66
CA ILE A 101 -8.01 3.03 11.37
C ILE A 101 -8.77 2.49 10.16
N HIS A 102 -10.06 2.78 10.03
CA HIS A 102 -10.82 2.38 8.85
C HIS A 102 -10.23 2.97 7.57
N HIS A 103 -10.06 4.29 7.49
CA HIS A 103 -9.46 4.92 6.31
C HIS A 103 -8.04 4.42 6.03
N THR A 104 -7.27 4.15 7.09
CA THR A 104 -5.93 3.56 7.00
C THR A 104 -5.99 2.17 6.37
N SER A 105 -6.87 1.28 6.83
CA SER A 105 -7.10 -0.04 6.24
C SER A 105 -7.53 0.06 4.78
N THR A 106 -8.42 1.00 4.46
CA THR A 106 -8.92 1.22 3.10
C THR A 106 -7.83 1.76 2.16
N ALA A 107 -6.95 2.63 2.64
CA ALA A 107 -5.79 3.08 1.89
C ALA A 107 -4.81 1.93 1.60
N PHE A 108 -4.57 1.04 2.57
CA PHE A 108 -3.78 -0.18 2.36
C PHE A 108 -4.44 -1.11 1.35
N TYR A 109 -5.75 -1.30 1.42
CA TYR A 109 -6.51 -2.12 0.49
C TYR A 109 -6.34 -1.62 -0.97
N TYR A 110 -6.61 -0.34 -1.23
CA TYR A 110 -6.48 0.21 -2.58
C TYR A 110 -5.03 0.17 -3.07
N ALA A 111 -4.05 0.51 -2.22
CA ALA A 111 -2.64 0.37 -2.56
C ALA A 111 -2.25 -1.08 -2.86
N GLY A 112 -2.83 -2.06 -2.15
CA GLY A 112 -2.66 -3.49 -2.39
C GLY A 112 -3.17 -3.93 -3.76
N LEU A 113 -4.37 -3.47 -4.14
CA LEU A 113 -4.93 -3.71 -5.48
C LEU A 113 -4.05 -3.08 -6.57
N VAL A 114 -3.68 -1.82 -6.42
CA VAL A 114 -2.78 -1.13 -7.36
C VAL A 114 -1.45 -1.88 -7.49
N PHE A 115 -0.87 -2.32 -6.38
CA PHE A 115 0.38 -3.06 -6.37
C PHE A 115 0.25 -4.39 -7.12
N PHE A 116 -0.81 -5.16 -6.86
CA PHE A 116 -1.09 -6.41 -7.58
C PHE A 116 -1.24 -6.17 -9.09
N GLN A 117 -2.07 -5.20 -9.48
CA GLN A 117 -2.31 -4.89 -10.89
C GLN A 117 -1.02 -4.46 -11.62
N ARG A 118 -0.24 -3.56 -11.01
CA ARG A 118 0.99 -3.04 -11.62
C ARG A 118 2.17 -4.01 -11.58
N SER A 119 2.21 -4.88 -10.59
CA SER A 119 3.37 -5.74 -10.33
C SER A 119 3.22 -7.16 -10.83
N VAL A 120 2.01 -7.73 -10.70
CA VAL A 120 1.71 -9.13 -11.04
C VAL A 120 0.94 -9.23 -12.34
N ARG A 121 0.01 -8.32 -12.64
CA ARG A 121 -0.73 -8.32 -13.91
C ARG A 121 -0.05 -7.53 -15.02
N ASP A 122 0.99 -6.76 -14.68
CA ASP A 122 1.65 -5.81 -15.60
C ASP A 122 0.66 -4.82 -16.25
N ALA A 123 -0.45 -4.51 -15.57
CA ALA A 123 -1.49 -3.62 -16.07
C ALA A 123 -0.92 -2.21 -16.30
N PRO A 124 -1.28 -1.49 -17.37
CA PRO A 124 -0.75 -0.14 -17.62
C PRO A 124 -1.19 0.84 -16.51
N VAL A 125 -0.44 1.94 -16.33
CA VAL A 125 -0.75 2.97 -15.32
C VAL A 125 -2.18 3.49 -15.47
N ALA A 126 -2.65 3.66 -16.71
CA ALA A 126 -4.01 4.12 -16.99
C ALA A 126 -5.09 3.19 -16.41
N ALA A 127 -4.84 1.89 -16.31
CA ALA A 127 -5.83 0.91 -15.83
C ALA A 127 -6.08 0.97 -14.31
N VAL A 128 -5.21 1.63 -13.56
CA VAL A 128 -5.30 1.69 -12.08
C VAL A 128 -5.68 3.06 -11.53
N GLN A 129 -5.98 4.04 -12.39
CA GLN A 129 -6.19 5.43 -11.94
C GLN A 129 -7.40 5.57 -11.01
N ASP A 130 -8.51 4.86 -11.27
CA ASP A 130 -9.68 4.86 -10.38
C ASP A 130 -9.32 4.35 -8.97
N LEU A 131 -8.52 3.28 -8.87
CA LEU A 131 -8.06 2.75 -7.60
C LEU A 131 -7.10 3.71 -6.89
N VAL A 132 -6.23 4.38 -7.65
CA VAL A 132 -5.32 5.41 -7.13
C VAL A 132 -6.10 6.60 -6.58
N GLU A 133 -7.13 7.06 -7.29
CA GLU A 133 -7.99 8.15 -6.83
C GLU A 133 -8.71 7.81 -5.52
N LEU A 134 -9.31 6.61 -5.44
CA LEU A 134 -9.96 6.14 -4.22
C LEU A 134 -8.97 6.04 -3.06
N GLY A 135 -7.79 5.44 -3.28
CA GLY A 135 -6.74 5.37 -2.26
C GLY A 135 -6.25 6.75 -1.81
N LEU A 136 -6.11 7.70 -2.73
CA LEU A 136 -5.71 9.08 -2.41
C LEU A 136 -6.78 9.80 -1.58
N GLN A 137 -8.06 9.59 -1.88
CA GLN A 137 -9.16 10.12 -1.08
C GLN A 137 -9.13 9.58 0.36
N GLU A 138 -8.73 8.33 0.57
CA GLU A 138 -8.54 7.78 1.91
C GLU A 138 -7.39 8.46 2.66
N LEU A 139 -6.26 8.74 1.98
CA LEU A 139 -5.14 9.49 2.56
C LEU A 139 -5.54 10.91 2.98
N GLU A 140 -6.35 11.59 2.16
CA GLU A 140 -6.90 12.91 2.45
C GLU A 140 -7.90 12.84 3.64
N SER A 141 -8.72 11.79 3.71
CA SER A 141 -9.70 11.57 4.79
C SER A 141 -9.02 11.33 6.14
N ILE A 142 -7.87 10.66 6.16
CA ILE A 142 -7.05 10.46 7.37
C ILE A 142 -6.53 11.80 7.88
N ASP A 143 -6.02 12.66 6.99
CA ASP A 143 -5.53 13.98 7.36
C ASP A 143 -6.65 14.86 7.95
N GLN A 144 -7.83 14.81 7.34
CA GLN A 144 -9.03 15.49 7.84
C GLN A 144 -9.47 14.97 9.21
N ALA A 145 -9.55 13.65 9.39
CA ALA A 145 -9.91 13.03 10.67
C ALA A 145 -8.89 13.34 11.77
N GLY A 146 -7.62 13.42 11.39
CA GLY A 146 -6.49 13.76 12.26
C GLY A 146 -6.26 15.25 12.50
N GLN A 147 -7.01 16.13 11.81
CA GLN A 147 -6.79 17.58 11.82
C GLN A 147 -5.34 17.97 11.50
N GLY A 148 -4.66 17.21 10.64
CA GLY A 148 -3.26 17.43 10.30
C GLY A 148 -2.26 17.10 11.41
N ALA A 149 -2.68 16.49 12.52
CA ALA A 149 -1.82 16.13 13.66
C ALA A 149 -1.35 14.67 13.64
N LEU A 150 -2.00 13.83 12.83
CA LEU A 150 -1.62 12.44 12.65
C LEU A 150 -0.51 12.38 11.60
N GLY A 151 0.74 12.31 12.06
CA GLY A 151 1.88 12.08 11.16
C GLY A 151 1.67 10.89 10.24
N CYS A 152 2.33 10.89 9.08
CA CYS A 152 2.28 9.77 8.15
C CYS A 152 2.98 8.53 8.75
N LEU A 153 2.18 7.64 9.34
CA LEU A 153 2.62 6.33 9.82
C LEU A 153 2.69 5.28 8.69
N MET A 154 2.21 5.61 7.48
CA MET A 154 2.03 4.65 6.39
C MET A 154 2.84 5.00 5.15
N LEU A 155 4.15 4.73 5.16
CA LEU A 155 5.00 5.04 4.01
C LEU A 155 4.69 4.17 2.77
N TRP A 156 4.29 2.92 2.99
CA TRP A 156 4.07 1.95 1.91
C TRP A 156 2.86 2.27 0.99
N PRO A 157 1.64 2.53 1.49
CA PRO A 157 0.52 2.86 0.61
C PRO A 157 0.72 4.23 -0.05
N VAL A 158 1.33 5.19 0.65
CA VAL A 158 1.67 6.52 0.11
C VAL A 158 2.65 6.39 -1.06
N LEU A 159 3.66 5.52 -0.94
CA LEU A 159 4.60 5.23 -2.02
C LEU A 159 3.88 4.73 -3.27
N ILE A 160 3.03 3.72 -3.12
CA ILE A 160 2.38 3.05 -4.26
C ILE A 160 1.36 3.97 -4.91
N LEU A 161 0.45 4.54 -4.13
CA LEU A 161 -0.58 5.45 -4.64
C LEU A 161 0.06 6.69 -5.30
N GLY A 162 1.09 7.26 -4.66
CA GLY A 162 1.81 8.39 -5.21
C GLY A 162 2.55 8.06 -6.50
N ALA A 163 3.34 6.98 -6.51
CA ALA A 163 4.10 6.56 -7.68
C ALA A 163 3.19 6.27 -8.88
N GLU A 164 1.99 5.73 -8.63
CA GLU A 164 1.03 5.33 -9.66
C GLU A 164 0.03 6.41 -10.06
N CYS A 165 0.14 7.64 -9.54
CA CYS A 165 -0.56 8.80 -10.11
C CYS A 165 -0.08 9.09 -11.55
N GLY A 166 -0.88 8.68 -12.53
CA GLY A 166 -0.63 8.90 -13.95
C GLY A 166 -1.17 10.24 -14.45
N GLU A 167 -2.30 10.68 -13.89
CA GLU A 167 -2.97 11.91 -14.32
C GLU A 167 -2.45 13.15 -13.60
N SER A 168 -2.37 14.27 -14.33
CA SER A 168 -1.89 15.54 -13.78
C SER A 168 -2.69 16.03 -12.55
N ALA A 169 -4.01 15.77 -12.53
CA ALA A 169 -4.88 16.12 -11.41
C ALA A 169 -4.53 15.32 -10.15
N LEU A 170 -4.36 14.00 -10.28
CA LEU A 170 -3.97 13.12 -9.16
C LEU A 170 -2.55 13.42 -8.68
N GLN A 171 -1.62 13.68 -9.60
CA GLN A 171 -0.26 14.11 -9.24
C GLN A 171 -0.26 15.42 -8.44
N GLN A 172 -1.11 16.38 -8.82
CA GLN A 172 -1.24 17.63 -8.09
C GLN A 172 -1.80 17.42 -6.67
N ARG A 173 -2.88 16.65 -6.54
CA ARG A 173 -3.45 16.30 -5.23
C ARG A 173 -2.43 15.59 -4.33
N MET A 174 -1.68 14.64 -4.87
CA MET A 174 -0.63 13.93 -4.13
C MET A 174 0.49 14.88 -3.67
N ARG A 175 0.91 15.85 -4.51
CA ARG A 175 1.88 16.89 -4.10
C ARG A 175 1.33 17.73 -2.96
N ASP A 176 0.09 18.18 -3.06
CA ASP A 176 -0.56 19.00 -2.03
C ASP A 176 -0.62 18.23 -0.70
N TRP A 177 -0.93 16.94 -0.75
CA TRP A 177 -0.88 16.03 0.40
C TRP A 177 0.54 15.94 1.00
N PHE A 178 1.59 15.71 0.19
CA PHE A 178 2.97 15.68 0.69
C PHE A 178 3.36 17.01 1.36
N GLN A 179 2.99 18.14 0.77
CA GLN A 179 3.29 19.46 1.35
C GLN A 179 2.56 19.69 2.68
N ALA A 180 1.32 19.23 2.82
CA ALA A 180 0.59 19.28 4.08
C ALA A 180 1.33 18.47 5.17
N GLN A 181 1.76 17.25 4.84
CA GLN A 181 2.44 16.36 5.78
C GLN A 181 3.86 16.81 6.18
N ARG A 182 4.56 17.58 5.34
CA ARG A 182 5.89 18.15 5.66
C ARG A 182 5.88 19.01 6.93
N ARG A 183 4.74 19.62 7.28
CA ARG A 183 4.59 20.45 8.49
C ARG A 183 4.90 19.67 9.78
N LEU A 184 4.85 18.35 9.72
CA LEU A 184 5.10 17.45 10.84
C LEU A 184 6.57 17.02 10.98
N GLY A 185 7.46 17.48 10.08
CA GLY A 185 8.91 17.33 10.21
C GLY A 185 9.47 15.95 9.83
N PHE A 186 8.67 15.08 9.20
CA PHE A 186 9.11 13.75 8.79
C PHE A 186 9.95 13.80 7.50
N ARG A 187 11.28 13.72 7.64
CA ARG A 187 12.23 13.71 6.51
C ARG A 187 11.96 12.59 5.50
N ASN A 188 11.44 11.44 5.96
CA ASN A 188 11.09 10.30 5.12
C ASN A 188 10.09 10.66 4.01
N LEU A 189 9.16 11.58 4.28
CA LEU A 189 8.20 12.03 3.28
C LEU A 189 8.82 12.90 2.19
N VAL A 190 9.85 13.68 2.52
CA VAL A 190 10.58 14.48 1.53
C VAL A 190 11.32 13.57 0.54
N VAL A 191 11.95 12.51 1.06
CA VAL A 191 12.62 11.50 0.23
C VAL A 191 11.60 10.76 -0.65
N LEU A 192 10.44 10.42 -0.08
CA LEU A 192 9.39 9.71 -0.80
C LEU A 192 8.76 10.58 -1.91
N GLU A 193 8.50 11.85 -1.65
CA GLU A 193 8.01 12.81 -2.64
C GLU A 193 9.00 12.98 -3.81
N ASP A 194 10.31 13.07 -3.53
CA ASP A 194 11.33 13.15 -4.57
C ASP A 194 11.40 11.87 -5.43
N LEU A 195 11.24 10.70 -4.80
CA LEU A 195 11.13 9.43 -5.53
C LEU A 195 9.93 9.45 -6.46
N VAL A 196 8.74 9.77 -5.94
CA VAL A 196 7.49 9.81 -6.70
C VAL A 196 7.58 10.82 -7.86
N ALA A 197 8.11 12.01 -7.61
CA ALA A 197 8.32 13.01 -8.65
C ALA A 197 9.33 12.54 -9.72
N THR A 198 10.31 11.73 -9.35
CA THR A 198 11.26 11.12 -10.30
C THR A 198 10.60 10.06 -11.16
N VAL A 199 9.73 9.23 -10.58
CA VAL A 199 8.92 8.25 -11.32
C VAL A 199 8.06 8.97 -12.37
N TRP A 200 7.34 10.02 -11.98
CA TRP A 200 6.50 10.79 -12.91
C TRP A 200 7.32 11.42 -14.05
N ARG A 201 8.49 11.99 -13.74
CA ARG A 201 9.40 12.55 -14.77
C ARG A 201 9.90 11.48 -15.74
N ALA A 202 10.24 10.30 -15.24
CA ALA A 202 10.66 9.18 -16.08
C ALA A 202 9.54 8.74 -17.03
N ARG A 203 8.28 8.69 -16.55
CA ARG A 203 7.10 8.36 -17.37
C ARG A 203 6.81 9.43 -18.43
N ALA A 204 7.04 10.71 -18.12
CA ALA A 204 6.79 11.81 -19.03
C ALA A 204 7.86 11.99 -20.14
N ALA A 205 9.03 11.35 -20.01
CA ALA A 205 10.10 11.45 -20.98
C ALA A 205 9.76 10.71 -22.28
N SER A 206 9.89 11.38 -23.43
CA SER A 206 9.62 10.79 -24.74
C SER A 206 10.55 9.59 -25.01
N GLY A 207 9.97 8.43 -25.33
CA GLY A 207 10.71 7.20 -25.62
C GLY A 207 11.08 6.35 -24.41
N ALA A 208 10.54 6.64 -23.22
CA ALA A 208 10.72 5.78 -22.05
C ALA A 208 10.03 4.42 -22.27
N ASN A 209 10.76 3.33 -22.04
CA ASN A 209 10.14 2.01 -21.90
C ASN A 209 9.32 2.00 -20.60
N GLU A 210 8.12 1.39 -20.62
CA GLU A 210 7.26 1.29 -19.43
C GLU A 210 7.98 0.66 -18.23
N THR A 211 8.95 -0.22 -18.48
CA THR A 211 9.77 -0.87 -17.47
C THR A 211 10.80 0.05 -16.81
N ASP A 212 11.27 1.10 -17.50
CA ASP A 212 12.24 2.07 -16.96
C ASP A 212 11.58 3.07 -16.01
N ALA A 213 10.24 3.13 -16.00
CA ALA A 213 9.45 4.06 -15.22
C ALA A 213 8.73 3.42 -14.02
N ASP A 214 9.23 2.27 -13.57
CA ASP A 214 8.75 1.54 -12.40
C ASP A 214 9.43 2.02 -11.11
N TRP A 215 8.63 2.42 -10.12
CA TRP A 215 9.12 2.91 -8.83
C TRP A 215 9.99 1.91 -8.08
N ARG A 216 9.79 0.59 -8.29
CA ARG A 216 10.57 -0.48 -7.66
C ARG A 216 12.06 -0.41 -8.04
N ARG A 217 12.38 0.10 -9.23
CA ARG A 217 13.78 0.34 -9.65
C ARG A 217 14.38 1.59 -9.02
N PHE A 218 13.55 2.60 -8.74
CA PHE A 218 14.01 3.82 -8.09
C PHE A 218 14.26 3.59 -6.60
N ILE A 219 13.32 2.96 -5.88
CA ILE A 219 13.44 2.79 -4.42
C ILE A 219 14.67 1.97 -4.00
N ALA A 220 15.16 1.08 -4.85
CA ALA A 220 16.39 0.33 -4.61
C ALA A 220 17.67 1.20 -4.65
N GLN A 221 17.60 2.44 -5.13
CA GLN A 221 18.75 3.34 -5.21
C GLN A 221 19.06 3.96 -3.84
N ALA A 222 20.34 4.02 -3.48
CA ALA A 222 20.82 4.50 -2.17
C ALA A 222 20.40 5.95 -1.79
N ARG A 223 19.96 6.76 -2.77
CA ARG A 223 19.44 8.12 -2.55
C ARG A 223 18.01 8.14 -2.00
N TYR A 224 17.26 7.06 -2.20
CA TYR A 224 15.88 6.90 -1.74
C TYR A 224 15.77 5.91 -0.58
N ASP A 225 16.88 5.67 0.12
CA ASP A 225 16.87 4.87 1.33
C ASP A 225 16.11 5.62 2.43
N VAL A 226 14.81 5.34 2.53
CA VAL A 226 13.87 5.91 3.51
C VAL A 226 14.11 5.31 4.91
N PHE A 227 14.93 4.26 5.02
CA PHE A 227 15.23 3.55 6.26
C PHE A 227 16.66 3.81 6.78
N ARG A 228 17.33 4.89 6.35
CA ARG A 228 18.57 5.33 7.00
C ARG A 228 18.31 5.72 8.47
N LEU A 229 18.45 4.73 9.34
CA LEU A 229 18.77 4.88 10.75
C LEU A 229 20.25 5.25 10.88
#